data_AF-A0A1I3NIH8-F1
#
_entry.id   AF-A0A1I3NIH8-F1
#
_cell.length_a   1.000
_cell.length_b   1.000
_cell.length_c   1.000
_cell.angle_alpha   90.00
_cell.angle_beta   90.00
_cell.angle_gamma   90.00
#
_symmetry.space_group_name_H-M   'P 1'
#
loop_
_entity.id
_entity.type
_entity.pdbx_description
1 polymer ?
#
loop_
_entity_poly.entity_id
_entity_poly.type
_entity_poly.pdbx_seq_one_letter_code
_entity_poly.pdbx_strand_id
1 'polypeptide(L)'
;MNVRTIQTLTAAALVALAITPTTLSAQGVFIDAPTSATSTAGLSGLRREIARELPRYGYRDVDVRSLSSGQVAHIYNLLHAGRSGNDTRNLIGGVLRRGLLQRGIDRFTR
;
A
#
# COMPACT_ATOMS: atom_id res chain seq x y z
N MET A 1 10.01 55.65 35.65
CA MET A 1 8.93 54.94 36.35
C MET A 1 7.95 54.38 35.32
N ASN A 2 7.92 53.05 35.27
CA ASN A 2 6.80 52.14 34.93
C ASN A 2 6.33 51.99 33.47
N VAL A 3 6.99 51.04 32.80
CA VAL A 3 6.61 50.33 31.57
C VAL A 3 5.56 49.24 31.90
N ARG A 4 4.45 49.16 31.14
CA ARG A 4 3.48 48.05 31.13
C ARG A 4 3.44 47.50 29.69
N THR A 5 4.27 46.51 29.34
CA THR A 5 3.98 45.05 29.36
C THR A 5 2.64 44.65 28.75
N ILE A 6 2.63 44.27 27.47
CA ILE A 6 1.86 43.13 26.91
C ILE A 6 2.70 42.54 25.76
N GLN A 7 3.49 41.50 26.04
CA GLN A 7 4.19 40.71 25.02
C GLN A 7 3.30 39.52 24.64
N THR A 8 2.98 39.40 23.36
CA THR A 8 2.38 38.22 22.75
C THR A 8 3.39 37.07 22.70
N LEU A 9 3.36 36.26 23.76
CA LEU A 9 3.41 34.80 23.79
C LEU A 9 3.17 34.12 22.40
N THR A 10 3.86 33.08 21.92
CA THR A 10 4.93 32.22 22.46
C THR A 10 5.50 31.36 21.32
N ALA A 11 6.82 31.16 21.38
CA ALA A 11 7.65 30.03 20.94
C ALA A 11 7.27 29.18 19.72
N ALA A 12 8.15 29.26 18.72
CA ALA A 12 8.67 28.10 18.02
C ALA A 12 9.30 27.12 19.03
N ALA A 13 8.85 25.87 19.05
CA ALA A 13 9.54 24.80 19.75
C ALA A 13 9.61 23.58 18.83
N LEU A 14 10.82 23.33 18.33
CA LEU A 14 11.22 22.08 17.69
C LEU A 14 10.81 20.90 18.57
N VAL A 15 9.97 20.00 18.06
CA VAL A 15 9.79 18.69 18.68
C VAL A 15 10.99 17.84 18.29
N ALA A 16 11.99 17.82 19.19
CA ALA A 16 13.09 16.87 19.17
C ALA A 16 12.53 15.47 19.47
N LEU A 17 12.74 14.56 18.53
CA LEU A 17 12.41 13.15 18.63
C LEU A 17 13.33 12.48 19.68
N ALA A 18 12.88 12.43 20.93
CA ALA A 18 13.53 11.65 21.98
C ALA A 18 13.18 10.17 21.81
N ILE A 19 14.17 9.38 21.38
CA ILE A 19 14.12 7.93 21.28
C ILE A 19 14.37 7.37 22.68
N THR A 20 13.33 6.97 23.40
CA THR A 20 13.48 6.19 24.65
C THR A 20 13.14 4.73 24.38
N PRO A 21 14.10 3.78 24.52
CA PRO A 21 13.82 2.36 24.43
C PRO A 21 13.17 1.90 25.74
N THR A 22 11.85 1.79 25.76
CA THR A 22 11.14 1.09 26.84
C THR A 22 10.96 -0.37 26.45
N THR A 23 11.94 -1.20 26.83
CA THR A 23 11.72 -2.62 27.06
C THR A 23 10.71 -2.75 28.20
N LEU A 24 9.47 -3.13 27.88
CA LEU A 24 8.47 -3.46 28.89
C LEU A 24 7.75 -4.75 28.51
N SER A 25 8.23 -5.81 29.16
CA SER A 25 7.53 -7.02 29.61
C SER A 25 6.43 -7.59 28.73
N ALA A 26 6.68 -8.82 28.26
CA ALA A 26 5.70 -9.75 27.74
C ALA A 26 4.46 -9.86 28.65
N GLN A 27 3.42 -9.10 28.34
CA GLN A 27 2.05 -9.31 28.80
C GLN A 27 1.15 -9.41 27.59
N GLY A 28 1.18 -10.58 26.94
CA GLY A 28 0.02 -11.32 26.46
C GLY A 28 -1.06 -10.62 25.62
N VAL A 29 -0.85 -9.41 25.10
CA VAL A 29 -1.69 -8.87 24.03
C VAL A 29 -1.04 -9.34 22.74
N PHE A 30 -1.51 -10.49 22.25
CA PHE A 30 -1.38 -10.81 20.84
C PHE A 30 -2.08 -9.70 20.08
N ILE A 31 -1.34 -8.64 19.75
CA ILE A 31 -1.69 -7.79 18.63
C ILE A 31 -1.50 -8.73 17.45
N ASP A 32 -2.59 -9.32 16.99
CA ASP A 32 -2.64 -10.01 15.71
C ASP A 32 -2.07 -9.00 14.72
N ALA A 33 -0.80 -9.16 14.36
CA ALA A 33 -0.14 -8.33 13.35
C ALA A 33 -1.12 -8.31 12.19
N PRO A 34 -1.55 -7.14 11.66
CA PRO A 34 -2.71 -7.04 10.78
C PRO A 34 -2.54 -8.09 9.70
N THR A 35 -3.21 -9.22 9.90
CA THR A 35 -3.06 -10.36 9.05
C THR A 35 -3.82 -9.89 7.84
N SER A 36 -3.07 -9.36 6.88
CA SER A 36 -3.54 -9.13 5.52
C SER A 36 -3.76 -10.50 4.87
N ALA A 37 -4.40 -11.43 5.59
CA ALA A 37 -5.16 -12.53 5.08
C ALA A 37 -6.36 -11.89 4.37
N THR A 38 -6.08 -11.31 3.20
CA THR A 38 -7.11 -11.26 2.17
C THR A 38 -7.46 -12.73 1.97
N SER A 39 -8.57 -13.15 2.60
CA SER A 39 -9.00 -14.54 2.58
C SER A 39 -8.94 -15.04 1.15
N THR A 40 -8.38 -16.22 0.91
CA THR A 40 -8.22 -16.80 -0.44
C THR A 40 -9.54 -16.77 -1.24
N ALA A 41 -10.69 -16.88 -0.54
CA ALA A 41 -12.02 -16.69 -1.10
C ALA A 41 -12.30 -15.25 -1.57
N GLY A 42 -11.94 -14.23 -0.78
CA GLY A 42 -12.02 -12.82 -1.17
C GLY A 42 -11.11 -12.50 -2.36
N LEU A 43 -9.89 -13.05 -2.38
CA LEU A 43 -8.97 -12.94 -3.53
C LEU A 43 -9.57 -13.51 -4.82
N SER A 44 -10.38 -14.57 -4.74
CA SER A 44 -11.07 -15.13 -5.90
C SER A 44 -12.13 -14.18 -6.48
N GLY A 45 -12.85 -13.46 -5.61
CA GLY A 45 -13.78 -12.40 -6.02
C GLY A 45 -13.04 -11.24 -6.70
N LEU A 46 -12.00 -10.73 -6.04
CA LEU A 46 -11.13 -9.68 -6.57
C LEU A 46 -10.54 -10.04 -7.93
N ARG A 47 -10.02 -11.25 -8.10
CA ARG A 47 -9.45 -11.72 -9.37
C ARG A 47 -10.47 -11.73 -10.50
N ARG A 48 -11.72 -12.15 -10.23
CA ARG A 48 -12.80 -12.15 -11.22
C ARG A 48 -13.18 -10.73 -11.65
N GLU A 49 -13.22 -9.80 -10.72
CA GLU A 49 -13.53 -8.41 -11.00
C GLU A 49 -12.44 -7.74 -11.84
N ILE A 50 -11.20 -7.90 -11.42
CA ILE A 50 -10.01 -7.45 -12.15
C ILE A 50 -9.99 -8.02 -13.57
N ALA A 51 -10.30 -9.31 -13.76
CA ALA A 51 -10.35 -9.94 -15.09
C ALA A 51 -11.42 -9.33 -16.02
N ARG A 52 -12.50 -8.77 -15.48
CA ARG A 52 -13.52 -8.04 -16.27
C ARG A 52 -13.08 -6.63 -16.62
N GLU A 53 -12.33 -5.97 -15.74
CA GLU A 53 -11.92 -4.57 -15.91
C GLU A 53 -10.64 -4.40 -16.75
N LEU A 54 -9.61 -5.24 -16.60
CA LEU A 54 -8.33 -5.10 -17.33
C LEU A 54 -8.47 -4.96 -18.86
N PRO A 55 -9.37 -5.69 -19.55
CA PRO A 55 -9.57 -5.51 -20.98
C PRO A 55 -9.95 -4.08 -21.38
N ARG A 56 -10.69 -3.35 -20.52
CA ARG A 56 -11.07 -1.95 -20.76
C ARG A 56 -9.88 -1.00 -20.76
N TYR A 57 -8.79 -1.37 -20.10
CA TYR A 57 -7.54 -0.62 -20.04
C TYR A 57 -6.49 -1.12 -21.06
N GLY A 58 -6.87 -2.03 -21.97
CA GLY A 58 -6.00 -2.57 -23.01
C GLY A 58 -5.12 -3.74 -22.57
N TYR A 59 -5.46 -4.40 -21.45
CA TYR A 59 -4.70 -5.53 -20.89
C TYR A 59 -5.45 -6.86 -21.03
N ARG A 60 -6.07 -7.09 -22.19
CA ARG A 60 -6.87 -8.30 -22.45
C ARG A 60 -6.04 -9.60 -22.38
N ASP A 61 -4.76 -9.54 -22.74
CA ASP A 61 -3.86 -10.69 -22.77
C ASP A 61 -3.21 -11.03 -21.42
N VAL A 62 -3.53 -10.27 -20.36
CA VAL A 62 -2.94 -10.49 -19.04
C VAL A 62 -3.68 -11.60 -18.32
N ASP A 63 -2.98 -12.71 -18.04
CA ASP A 63 -3.52 -13.76 -17.20
C ASP A 63 -3.51 -13.36 -15.72
N VAL A 64 -4.67 -12.94 -15.23
CA VAL A 64 -4.92 -12.56 -13.84
C VAL A 64 -4.65 -13.72 -12.87
N ARG A 65 -4.76 -14.98 -13.30
CA ARG A 65 -4.48 -16.14 -12.45
C ARG A 65 -3.00 -16.25 -12.11
N SER A 66 -2.13 -15.84 -13.03
CA SER A 66 -0.69 -15.81 -12.83
C SER A 66 -0.24 -14.72 -11.85
N LEU A 67 -1.04 -13.68 -11.61
CA LEU A 67 -0.67 -12.57 -10.74
C LEU A 67 -0.58 -12.98 -9.26
N SER A 68 0.39 -12.42 -8.55
CA SER A 68 0.49 -12.56 -7.09
C SER A 68 -0.69 -11.87 -6.39
N SER A 69 -1.13 -12.40 -5.25
CA SER A 69 -2.21 -11.82 -4.44
C SER A 69 -1.97 -10.35 -4.10
N GLY A 70 -0.71 -9.94 -3.85
CA GLY A 70 -0.35 -8.55 -3.61
C GLY A 70 -0.52 -7.67 -4.85
N GLN A 71 -0.25 -8.20 -6.05
CA GLN A 71 -0.48 -7.47 -7.30
C GLN A 71 -1.97 -7.31 -7.59
N VAL A 72 -2.76 -8.35 -7.33
CA VAL A 72 -4.22 -8.34 -7.45
C VAL A 72 -4.81 -7.25 -6.55
N ALA A 73 -4.44 -7.21 -5.28
CA ALA A 73 -4.90 -6.19 -4.34
C ALA A 73 -4.48 -4.77 -4.78
N HIS A 74 -3.24 -4.61 -5.27
CA HIS A 74 -2.74 -3.33 -5.75
C HIS A 74 -3.51 -2.84 -6.99
N ILE A 75 -3.72 -3.70 -7.99
CA ILE A 75 -4.49 -3.38 -9.20
C ILE A 75 -5.93 -3.03 -8.83
N TYR A 76 -6.55 -3.78 -7.92
CA TYR A 76 -7.89 -3.48 -7.44
C TYR A 76 -7.98 -2.09 -6.81
N ASN A 77 -7.01 -1.72 -5.98
CA ASN A 77 -6.97 -0.39 -5.38
C ASN A 77 -6.82 0.71 -6.45
N LEU A 78 -5.97 0.49 -7.47
CA LEU A 78 -5.78 1.44 -8.56
C LEU A 78 -7.04 1.66 -9.39
N LEU A 79 -7.83 0.60 -9.62
CA LEU A 79 -9.11 0.68 -10.33
C LEU A 79 -10.14 1.53 -9.56
N HIS A 80 -10.12 1.48 -8.23
CA HIS A 80 -11.09 2.17 -7.37
C HIS A 80 -10.60 3.52 -6.83
N ALA A 81 -9.34 3.91 -7.09
CA ALA A 81 -8.76 5.15 -6.60
C ALA A 81 -9.32 6.43 -7.26
N GLY A 82 -10.27 6.33 -8.19
CA GLY A 82 -10.93 7.49 -8.82
C GLY A 82 -10.02 8.33 -9.74
N ARG A 83 -8.90 7.76 -10.22
CA ARG A 83 -7.96 8.45 -11.11
C ARG A 83 -8.43 8.45 -12.56
N SER A 84 -7.83 9.34 -13.38
CA SER A 84 -8.00 9.34 -14.83
C SER A 84 -7.66 7.97 -15.42
N GLY A 85 -8.47 7.50 -16.38
CA GLY A 85 -8.29 6.17 -16.97
C GLY A 85 -6.90 5.94 -17.59
N ASN A 86 -6.27 7.00 -18.11
CA ASN A 86 -4.92 6.92 -18.68
C ASN A 86 -3.84 6.75 -17.59
N ASP A 87 -3.99 7.42 -16.45
CA ASP A 87 -3.09 7.25 -15.30
C ASP A 87 -3.24 5.86 -14.68
N THR A 88 -4.48 5.40 -14.50
CA THR A 88 -4.77 4.03 -14.02
C THR A 88 -4.14 3.00 -14.95
N ARG A 89 -4.26 3.18 -16.27
CA ARG A 89 -3.62 2.30 -17.26
C ARG A 89 -2.11 2.26 -17.09
N ASN A 90 -1.44 3.41 -16.97
CA ASN A 90 0.02 3.48 -16.82
C ASN A 90 0.50 2.80 -15.53
N LEU A 91 -0.22 3.01 -14.43
CA LEU A 91 0.11 2.42 -13.13
C LEU A 91 -0.08 0.91 -13.13
N ILE A 92 -1.17 0.40 -13.70
CA ILE A 92 -1.39 -1.03 -13.91
C ILE A 92 -0.23 -1.63 -14.71
N GLY A 93 0.21 -0.97 -15.78
CA GLY A 93 1.36 -1.39 -16.58
C GLY A 93 2.64 -1.51 -15.76
N GLY A 94 2.90 -0.55 -14.87
CA GLY A 94 4.02 -0.58 -13.93
C GLY A 94 3.97 -1.77 -12.97
N VAL A 95 2.80 -2.06 -12.39
CA VAL A 95 2.60 -3.20 -11.47
C VAL A 95 2.80 -4.55 -12.18
N LEU A 96 2.31 -4.68 -13.41
CA LEU A 96 2.47 -5.88 -14.22
C LEU A 96 3.94 -6.10 -14.61
N ARG A 97 4.63 -5.07 -15.07
CA ARG A 97 6.04 -5.14 -15.48
C ARG A 97 6.96 -5.45 -14.29
N ARG A 98 6.70 -4.88 -13.12
CA ARG A 98 7.42 -5.20 -11.87
C ARG A 98 7.24 -6.66 -11.46
N GLY A 99 6.04 -7.22 -11.64
CA GLY A 99 5.78 -8.63 -11.37
C GLY A 99 6.59 -9.59 -12.23
N LEU A 100 6.79 -9.25 -13.51
CA LEU A 100 7.62 -10.05 -14.42
C LEU A 100 9.09 -10.04 -13.99
N LEU A 101 9.60 -8.88 -13.57
CA LEU A 101 10.96 -8.72 -13.06
C LEU A 101 11.17 -9.51 -11.76
N GLN A 102 10.23 -9.41 -10.81
CA GLN A 102 10.27 -10.15 -9.56
C GLN A 102 10.29 -11.67 -9.80
N ARG A 103 9.42 -12.16 -10.70
CA ARG A 103 9.34 -13.58 -11.06
C ARG A 103 10.60 -14.09 -11.76
N GLY A 104 11.31 -13.22 -12.50
CA GLY A 104 12.62 -13.53 -13.06
C GLY A 104 13.65 -13.76 -11.96
N ILE A 105 13.74 -12.83 -11.01
CA ILE A 105 14.69 -12.89 -9.88
C ILE A 105 14.41 -14.12 -9.00
N ASP A 106 13.15 -14.39 -8.65
CA ASP A 106 12.76 -15.54 -7.81
C ASP A 106 13.15 -16.89 -8.43
N ARG A 107 13.27 -16.98 -9.76
CA ARG A 107 13.76 -18.21 -10.43
C ARG A 107 15.27 -18.40 -10.33
N PHE A 108 16.04 -17.32 -10.23
CA PHE A 108 17.50 -17.40 -10.13
C PHE A 108 17.99 -17.62 -8.70
N THR A 109 17.14 -17.34 -7.69
CA THR A 109 17.48 -17.51 -6.27
C THR A 109 17.11 -18.91 -5.74
N ARG A 110 16.57 -19.80 -6.57
CA ARG A 110 16.18 -21.18 -6.21
C ARG A 110 17.16 -22.19 -6.80
#